data_AF-A0A2C6AHY1-F1
#
_entry.id   AF-A0A2C6AHY1-F1
#
_cell.length_a   1.000
_cell.length_b   1.000
_cell.length_c   1.000
_cell.angle_alpha   90.00
_cell.angle_beta   90.00
_cell.angle_gamma   90.00
#
_symmetry.space_group_name_H-M   'P 1'
#
loop_
_entity.id
_entity.type
_entity.pdbx_description
1 polymer ?
#
loop_
_entity_poly.entity_id
_entity_poly.type
_entity_poly.pdbx_seq_one_letter_code
_entity_poly.pdbx_strand_id
1 'polypeptide(L)'
;MRIILPLQQPPKECLSIGPSQGLVYGLDRDIVLKLPFQYEVTSDLDMAHCWDLSLGCFVAMEKELAVYDALRGQPHANFARRLAPDQSEYLFLERLRPLRSVWPDAGHRDRRRWVLEFLAAIGWLEKLGFVNGDLAVRNLGVDQANRLKLFDFGSATPRSHPDYSNDVRRDHFHLATCLHFLLSGIDPFDNINSHPEVIRVRSLLESGQWNVAKDAGVLADIIQDGWTGRTGSLSFHELSERVIHILGSADPDCVPAPPDSFYELLESRCRDWLRNASRDPNWKGADEYVLACRSVGHDVDLDEWR
;
A
#
# COMPACT_ATOMS: atom_id res chain seq x y z
N MET A 1 -21.46 -1.19 17.75
CA MET A 1 -20.22 -1.32 18.55
C MET A 1 -19.33 -0.12 18.27
N ARG A 2 -18.56 0.36 19.26
CA ARG A 2 -17.74 1.58 19.10
C ARG A 2 -16.29 1.21 18.78
N ILE A 3 -15.76 1.80 17.72
CA ILE A 3 -14.33 1.74 17.40
C ILE A 3 -13.59 2.67 18.38
N ILE A 4 -12.50 2.16 18.96
CA ILE A 4 -11.56 2.92 19.79
C ILE A 4 -10.35 3.22 18.91
N LEU A 5 -9.98 4.49 18.85
CA LEU A 5 -8.79 4.97 18.17
C LEU A 5 -7.77 5.39 19.21
N PRO A 6 -6.48 5.48 18.86
CA PRO A 6 -5.46 5.95 19.80
C PRO A 6 -5.61 7.45 20.17
N LEU A 7 -6.48 8.19 19.48
CA LEU A 7 -6.75 9.61 19.68
C LEU A 7 -8.24 9.84 19.93
N GLN A 8 -8.57 10.73 20.87
CA GLN A 8 -9.97 11.07 21.19
C GLN A 8 -10.69 11.77 20.04
N GLN A 9 -9.96 12.60 19.29
CA GLN A 9 -10.47 13.40 18.19
C GLN A 9 -9.55 13.24 16.97
N PRO A 10 -9.79 12.25 16.11
CA PRO A 10 -9.06 12.16 14.84
C PRO A 10 -9.39 13.37 13.95
N PRO A 11 -8.59 13.63 12.90
CA PRO A 11 -8.93 14.66 11.91
C PRO A 11 -10.32 14.42 11.31
N LYS A 12 -10.98 15.50 10.87
CA LYS A 12 -12.38 15.43 10.39
C LYS A 12 -12.54 14.72 9.05
N GLU A 13 -11.54 14.82 8.18
CA GLU A 13 -11.57 14.27 6.84
C GLU A 13 -11.15 12.80 6.87
N CYS A 14 -12.11 11.88 6.97
CA CYS A 14 -11.85 10.45 6.79
C CYS A 14 -11.72 10.14 5.30
N LEU A 15 -10.57 9.64 4.87
CA LEU A 15 -10.25 9.32 3.47
C LEU A 15 -10.51 7.86 3.13
N SER A 16 -10.25 6.95 4.07
CA SER A 16 -10.43 5.51 3.86
C SER A 16 -10.60 4.77 5.19
N ILE A 17 -11.34 3.66 5.13
CA ILE A 17 -11.51 2.71 6.23
C ILE A 17 -11.09 1.34 5.71
N GLY A 18 -9.97 0.82 6.22
CA GLY A 18 -9.48 -0.51 5.93
C GLY A 18 -9.90 -1.49 7.03
N PRO A 19 -10.75 -2.50 6.75
CA PRO A 19 -11.32 -3.38 7.77
C PRO A 19 -10.31 -4.07 8.69
N SER A 20 -9.06 -4.25 8.26
CA SER A 20 -7.93 -4.76 9.06
C SER A 20 -6.64 -3.95 8.87
N GLN A 21 -6.72 -2.77 8.24
CA GLN A 21 -5.55 -1.99 7.84
C GLN A 21 -5.47 -0.63 8.53
N GLY A 22 -6.53 -0.23 9.25
CA GLY A 22 -6.60 1.07 9.92
C GLY A 22 -7.50 2.06 9.21
N LEU A 23 -7.59 3.27 9.79
CA LEU A 23 -8.32 4.39 9.24
C LEU A 23 -7.35 5.44 8.74
N VAL A 24 -7.59 5.98 7.55
CA VAL A 24 -6.75 7.02 6.95
C VAL A 24 -7.50 8.34 6.97
N TYR A 25 -6.86 9.36 7.53
CA TYR A 25 -7.40 10.70 7.66
C TYR A 25 -6.55 11.72 6.90
N GLY A 26 -7.21 12.70 6.29
CA GLY A 26 -6.56 13.92 5.83
C GLY A 26 -6.28 14.80 7.03
N LEU A 27 -5.01 14.97 7.39
CA LEU A 27 -4.64 15.97 8.38
C LEU A 27 -4.83 17.36 7.78
N ASP A 28 -4.39 17.50 6.53
CA ASP A 28 -4.59 18.67 5.68
C ASP A 28 -4.36 18.31 4.20
N ARG A 29 -4.07 19.30 3.35
CA ARG A 29 -3.89 19.14 1.90
C ARG A 29 -2.63 18.37 1.50
N ASP A 30 -1.64 18.30 2.38
CA ASP A 30 -0.31 17.75 2.08
C ASP A 30 0.04 16.54 2.97
N ILE A 31 -0.74 16.28 4.02
CA ILE A 31 -0.44 15.25 5.02
C ILE A 31 -1.64 14.33 5.23
N VAL A 32 -1.39 13.03 5.23
CA VAL A 32 -2.32 12.01 5.70
C VAL A 32 -1.82 11.38 7.00
N LEU A 33 -2.77 10.97 7.84
CA LEU A 33 -2.55 10.28 9.09
C LEU A 33 -3.29 8.94 9.05
N LYS A 34 -2.56 7.84 9.07
CA LYS A 34 -3.10 6.49 9.21
C LYS A 34 -3.05 6.09 10.68
N LEU A 35 -4.20 5.69 11.21
CA LEU A 35 -4.40 5.30 12.60
C LEU A 35 -4.79 3.81 12.67
N PRO A 36 -4.18 3.03 13.56
CA PRO A 36 -4.75 1.74 13.91
C PRO A 36 -6.06 1.93 14.68
N PHE A 37 -6.84 0.87 14.79
CA PHE A 37 -8.07 0.86 15.58
C PHE A 37 -8.21 -0.42 16.38
N GLN A 38 -9.04 -0.36 17.42
CA GLN A 38 -9.42 -1.55 18.18
C GLN A 38 -10.90 -1.52 18.55
N TYR A 39 -11.46 -2.70 18.73
CA TYR A 39 -12.77 -2.90 19.33
C TYR A 39 -12.64 -3.19 20.82
N GLU A 40 -13.63 -2.81 21.62
CA GLU A 40 -13.63 -3.15 23.05
C GLU A 40 -13.64 -4.67 23.26
N VAL A 41 -12.79 -5.14 24.18
CA VAL A 41 -12.74 -6.55 24.57
C VAL A 41 -13.82 -6.80 25.62
N THR A 42 -14.74 -7.70 25.31
CA THR A 42 -15.88 -8.08 26.15
C THR A 42 -15.87 -9.58 26.42
N SER A 43 -16.61 -10.08 27.40
CA SER A 43 -16.76 -11.53 27.62
C SER A 43 -17.67 -12.24 26.60
N ASP A 44 -18.21 -11.50 25.63
CA ASP A 44 -19.05 -12.01 24.56
C ASP A 44 -18.19 -12.55 23.41
N LEU A 45 -18.13 -13.87 23.27
CA LEU A 45 -17.30 -14.55 22.26
C LEU A 45 -17.83 -14.38 20.83
N ASP A 46 -19.08 -13.96 20.63
CA ASP A 46 -19.59 -13.63 19.29
C ASP A 46 -18.83 -12.43 18.68
N MET A 47 -18.11 -11.69 19.53
CA MET A 47 -17.26 -10.57 19.15
C MET A 47 -15.83 -10.94 18.76
N ALA A 48 -15.45 -12.22 18.79
CA ALA A 48 -14.09 -12.68 18.47
C ALA A 48 -13.56 -12.12 17.14
N HIS A 49 -14.40 -12.13 16.10
CA HIS A 49 -14.04 -11.58 14.78
C HIS A 49 -13.64 -10.10 14.83
N CYS A 50 -14.23 -9.28 15.70
CA CYS A 50 -13.87 -7.87 15.86
C CYS A 50 -12.50 -7.72 16.55
N TRP A 51 -12.17 -8.61 17.48
CA TRP A 51 -10.85 -8.63 18.10
C TRP A 51 -9.80 -9.06 17.07
N ASP A 52 -10.10 -10.02 16.21
CA ASP A 52 -9.24 -10.40 15.08
C ASP A 52 -8.97 -9.23 14.12
N LEU A 53 -10.00 -8.43 13.80
CA LEU A 53 -9.81 -7.22 12.99
C LEU A 53 -8.89 -6.19 13.68
N SER A 54 -8.99 -6.07 15.01
CA SER A 54 -8.16 -5.16 15.81
C SER A 54 -6.70 -5.63 15.84
N LEU A 55 -6.49 -6.92 16.10
CA LEU A 55 -5.18 -7.57 16.08
C LEU A 55 -4.54 -7.50 14.68
N GLY A 56 -5.31 -7.76 13.63
CA GLY A 56 -4.86 -7.62 12.24
C GLY A 56 -4.45 -6.19 11.92
N CYS A 57 -5.17 -5.19 12.47
CA CYS A 57 -4.81 -3.79 12.32
C CYS A 57 -3.47 -3.43 12.97
N PHE A 58 -3.13 -4.02 14.11
CA PHE A 58 -1.82 -3.84 14.74
C PHE A 58 -0.71 -4.46 13.89
N VAL A 59 -0.89 -5.71 13.45
CA VAL A 59 0.09 -6.40 12.61
C VAL A 59 0.30 -5.67 11.28
N ALA A 60 -0.76 -5.17 10.65
CA ALA A 60 -0.65 -4.36 9.43
C ALA A 60 0.17 -3.08 9.65
N MET A 61 -0.04 -2.38 10.78
CA MET A 61 0.76 -1.20 11.12
C MET A 61 2.23 -1.56 11.36
N GLU A 62 2.52 -2.66 12.07
CA GLU A 62 3.89 -3.15 12.29
C GLU A 62 4.60 -3.45 10.96
N LYS A 63 3.94 -4.17 10.04
CA LYS A 63 4.46 -4.48 8.69
C LYS A 63 4.77 -3.21 7.90
N GLU A 64 3.85 -2.26 7.91
CA GLU A 64 4.02 -1.01 7.17
C GLU A 64 5.16 -0.15 7.74
N LEU A 65 5.26 -0.06 9.07
CA LEU A 65 6.35 0.64 9.74
C LEU A 65 7.71 0.01 9.42
N ALA A 66 7.80 -1.32 9.38
CA ALA A 66 9.04 -2.03 9.05
C ALA A 66 9.55 -1.68 7.64
N VAL A 67 8.65 -1.57 6.65
CA VAL A 67 9.00 -1.13 5.29
C VAL A 67 9.49 0.32 5.29
N TYR A 68 8.81 1.23 5.98
CA TYR A 68 9.24 2.63 6.04
C TYR A 68 10.56 2.82 6.82
N ASP A 69 10.83 2.02 7.84
CA ASP A 69 12.10 2.03 8.55
C ASP A 69 13.25 1.56 7.65
N ALA A 70 13.03 0.53 6.82
CA ALA A 70 13.99 0.11 5.79
C ALA A 70 14.22 1.21 4.74
N LEU A 71 13.14 1.87 4.28
CA LEU A 71 13.22 3.00 3.34
C LEU A 71 13.93 4.22 3.94
N ARG A 72 13.87 4.44 5.25
CA ARG A 72 14.64 5.50 5.92
C ARG A 72 16.15 5.27 5.78
N GLY A 73 16.59 4.02 5.87
CA GLY A 73 18.00 3.65 5.67
C GLY A 73 18.45 3.71 4.20
N GLN A 74 17.52 3.45 3.28
CA GLN A 74 17.77 3.38 1.84
C GLN A 74 16.59 4.01 1.05
N PRO A 75 16.54 5.35 0.98
CA PRO A 75 15.38 6.07 0.44
C PRO A 75 15.27 5.91 -1.08
N HIS A 76 14.04 5.98 -1.59
CA HIS A 76 13.73 5.93 -3.01
C HIS A 76 12.56 6.86 -3.35
N ALA A 77 12.68 7.60 -4.46
CA ALA A 77 11.77 8.71 -4.78
C ALA A 77 10.34 8.28 -5.12
N ASN A 78 10.14 7.01 -5.49
CA ASN A 78 8.85 6.45 -5.90
C ASN A 78 8.09 5.75 -4.75
N PHE A 79 8.38 6.11 -3.51
CA PHE A 79 7.61 5.71 -2.32
C PHE A 79 7.04 6.97 -1.66
N ALA A 80 5.85 6.86 -1.07
CA ALA A 80 5.35 7.91 -0.20
C ALA A 80 6.33 8.14 0.96
N ARG A 81 6.62 9.39 1.30
CA ARG A 81 7.52 9.73 2.40
C ARG A 81 6.77 9.64 3.71
N ARG A 82 7.27 8.80 4.61
CA ARG A 82 6.89 8.83 6.03
C ARG A 82 7.40 10.11 6.68
N LEU A 83 6.52 10.74 7.43
CA LEU A 83 6.77 11.97 8.19
C LEU A 83 6.79 11.62 9.69
N ALA A 84 7.52 12.41 10.49
CA ALA A 84 7.66 12.20 11.94
C ALA A 84 8.04 10.74 12.30
N PRO A 85 9.21 10.25 11.84
CA PRO A 85 9.59 8.83 11.95
C PRO A 85 9.86 8.37 13.39
N ASP A 86 9.92 9.30 14.35
CA ASP A 86 10.00 9.02 15.79
C ASP A 86 8.68 8.49 16.38
N GLN A 87 7.58 8.53 15.63
CA GLN A 87 6.28 8.04 16.05
C GLN A 87 6.01 6.64 15.50
N SER A 88 5.66 5.70 16.38
CA SER A 88 5.31 4.30 16.04
C SER A 88 3.85 3.94 16.31
N GLU A 89 3.11 4.75 17.08
CA GLU A 89 1.68 4.53 17.34
C GLU A 89 0.79 4.98 16.17
N TYR A 90 1.34 5.80 15.27
CA TYR A 90 0.64 6.39 14.12
C TYR A 90 1.58 6.47 12.93
N LEU A 91 1.00 6.57 11.74
CA LEU A 91 1.76 6.75 10.51
C LEU A 91 1.33 8.03 9.79
N PHE A 92 2.22 9.03 9.80
CA PHE A 92 2.07 10.21 8.95
C PHE A 92 2.76 9.97 7.62
N LEU A 93 2.06 10.25 6.52
CA LEU A 93 2.60 10.18 5.17
C LEU A 93 2.34 11.49 4.44
N GLU A 94 3.17 11.80 3.43
CA GLU A 94 2.80 12.80 2.44
C GLU A 94 1.48 12.42 1.74
N ARG A 95 0.61 13.40 1.49
CA ARG A 95 -0.65 13.20 0.80
C ARG A 95 -0.42 13.20 -0.71
N LEU A 96 -0.83 12.11 -1.36
CA LEU A 96 -0.74 11.94 -2.80
C LEU A 96 -2.09 12.16 -3.47
N ARG A 97 -2.07 12.55 -4.75
CA ARG A 97 -3.26 12.50 -5.59
C ARG A 97 -3.43 11.06 -6.09
N PRO A 98 -4.58 10.40 -5.83
CA PRO A 98 -4.79 9.02 -6.27
C PRO A 98 -4.60 8.88 -7.77
N LEU A 99 -3.91 7.82 -8.22
CA LEU A 99 -3.56 7.64 -9.63
C LEU A 99 -4.79 7.72 -10.55
N ARG A 100 -5.91 7.10 -10.14
CA ARG A 100 -7.19 7.12 -10.88
C ARG A 100 -7.73 8.52 -11.14
N SER A 101 -7.47 9.48 -10.23
CA SER A 101 -7.95 10.86 -10.38
C SER A 101 -7.11 11.68 -11.37
N VAL A 102 -5.83 11.34 -11.52
CA VAL A 102 -4.88 12.09 -12.37
C VAL A 102 -4.64 11.43 -13.73
N TRP A 103 -4.93 10.14 -13.86
CA TRP A 103 -4.71 9.38 -15.09
C TRP A 103 -5.43 9.97 -16.32
N PRO A 104 -6.69 10.46 -16.24
CA PRO A 104 -7.38 11.04 -17.39
C PRO A 104 -6.64 12.23 -18.02
N ASP A 105 -5.95 13.03 -17.21
CA ASP A 105 -5.23 14.23 -17.64
C ASP A 105 -3.78 13.92 -18.07
N ALA A 106 -3.29 12.70 -17.81
CA ALA A 106 -1.92 12.30 -18.08
C ALA A 106 -1.71 11.96 -19.56
N GLY A 107 -0.66 12.51 -20.18
CA GLY A 107 -0.27 12.17 -21.54
C GLY A 107 0.45 10.82 -21.64
N HIS A 108 0.65 10.32 -22.87
CA HIS A 108 1.39 9.07 -23.09
C HIS A 108 2.81 9.09 -22.50
N ARG A 109 3.48 10.25 -22.49
CA ARG A 109 4.82 10.42 -21.90
C ARG A 109 4.79 10.21 -20.38
N ASP A 110 3.82 10.80 -19.69
CA ASP A 110 3.65 10.63 -18.24
C ASP A 110 3.35 9.18 -17.89
N ARG A 111 2.42 8.54 -18.61
CA ARG A 111 2.05 7.13 -18.38
C ARG A 111 3.23 6.18 -18.55
N ARG A 112 4.07 6.39 -19.58
CA ARG A 112 5.32 5.61 -19.76
C ARG A 112 6.32 5.86 -18.64
N ARG A 113 6.51 7.13 -18.23
CA ARG A 113 7.36 7.46 -17.07
C ARG A 113 6.87 6.75 -15.81
N TRP A 114 5.56 6.80 -15.53
CA TRP A 114 4.96 6.16 -14.37
C TRP A 114 5.14 4.64 -14.36
N VAL A 115 5.10 3.97 -15.52
CA VAL A 115 5.44 2.54 -15.62
C VAL A 115 6.88 2.28 -15.14
N LEU A 116 7.84 3.07 -15.61
CA LEU A 116 9.25 2.90 -15.24
C LEU A 116 9.49 3.24 -13.75
N GLU A 117 8.88 4.31 -13.27
CA GLU A 117 8.91 4.73 -11.86
C GLU A 117 8.32 3.66 -10.93
N PHE A 118 7.23 3.02 -11.36
CA PHE A 118 6.59 1.96 -10.61
C PHE A 118 7.46 0.70 -10.55
N LEU A 119 8.04 0.29 -11.68
CA LEU A 119 8.96 -0.86 -11.72
C LEU A 119 10.22 -0.62 -10.90
N ALA A 120 10.76 0.62 -10.92
CA ALA A 120 11.86 1.01 -10.05
C ALA A 120 11.49 0.88 -8.57
N ALA A 121 10.28 1.30 -8.17
CA ALA A 121 9.80 1.14 -6.80
C ALA A 121 9.71 -0.35 -6.41
N ILE A 122 9.11 -1.19 -7.24
CA ILE A 122 8.93 -2.62 -6.93
C ILE A 122 10.27 -3.36 -6.88
N GLY A 123 11.17 -3.11 -7.82
CA GLY A 123 12.54 -3.66 -7.77
C GLY A 123 13.32 -3.18 -6.54
N TRP A 124 13.08 -1.94 -6.09
CA TRP A 124 13.67 -1.45 -4.84
C TRP A 124 13.11 -2.15 -3.61
N LEU A 125 11.79 -2.39 -3.56
CA LEU A 125 11.16 -3.12 -2.45
C LEU A 125 11.69 -4.56 -2.35
N GLU A 126 11.84 -5.24 -3.49
CA GLU A 126 12.46 -6.58 -3.58
C GLU A 126 13.90 -6.57 -3.04
N LYS A 127 14.68 -5.54 -3.39
CA LYS A 127 16.06 -5.35 -2.91
C LYS A 127 16.12 -5.13 -1.40
N LEU A 128 15.13 -4.42 -0.82
CA LEU A 128 15.00 -4.26 0.63
C LEU A 128 14.58 -5.56 1.34
N GLY A 129 14.21 -6.60 0.58
CA GLY A 129 13.82 -7.90 1.12
C GLY A 129 12.34 -8.01 1.44
N PHE A 130 11.49 -7.20 0.80
CA PHE A 130 10.05 -7.22 0.97
C PHE A 130 9.33 -7.47 -0.35
N VAL A 131 8.13 -8.04 -0.25
CA VAL A 131 7.10 -8.02 -1.29
C VAL A 131 5.92 -7.21 -0.76
N ASN A 132 5.17 -6.51 -1.62
CA ASN A 132 4.12 -5.58 -1.16
C ASN A 132 2.90 -6.31 -0.61
N GLY A 133 2.50 -7.42 -1.24
CA GLY A 133 1.42 -8.29 -0.76
C GLY A 133 0.00 -7.72 -0.92
N ASP A 134 -0.16 -6.47 -1.33
CA ASP A 134 -1.44 -5.89 -1.75
C ASP A 134 -1.25 -4.91 -2.91
N LEU A 135 -0.48 -5.33 -3.91
CA LEU A 135 -0.20 -4.47 -5.04
C LEU A 135 -1.49 -4.15 -5.80
N ALA A 136 -1.85 -2.88 -5.91
CA ALA A 136 -3.09 -2.47 -6.55
C ALA A 136 -3.04 -1.01 -7.02
N VAL A 137 -3.86 -0.67 -8.03
CA VAL A 137 -3.99 0.70 -8.56
C VAL A 137 -4.36 1.71 -7.46
N ARG A 138 -5.15 1.28 -6.47
CA ARG A 138 -5.55 2.12 -5.33
C ARG A 138 -4.37 2.52 -4.42
N ASN A 139 -3.29 1.75 -4.46
CA ASN A 139 -2.06 1.95 -3.68
C ASN A 139 -1.00 2.72 -4.48
N LEU A 140 -1.41 3.34 -5.60
CA LEU A 140 -0.59 4.20 -6.45
C LEU A 140 -1.14 5.62 -6.44
N GLY A 141 -0.24 6.60 -6.38
CA GLY A 141 -0.57 8.01 -6.43
C GLY A 141 0.54 8.82 -7.07
N VAL A 142 0.29 10.12 -7.26
CA VAL A 142 1.30 11.05 -7.73
C VAL A 142 1.46 12.21 -6.76
N ASP A 143 2.70 12.67 -6.62
CA ASP A 143 3.01 13.87 -5.85
C ASP A 143 2.75 15.16 -6.64
N GLN A 144 3.16 16.28 -6.07
CA GLN A 144 3.06 17.61 -6.70
C GLN A 144 3.97 17.75 -7.94
N ALA A 145 5.02 16.93 -8.05
CA ALA A 145 5.96 16.87 -9.17
C ALA A 145 5.51 15.91 -10.28
N ASN A 146 4.31 15.34 -10.18
CA ASN A 146 3.76 14.35 -11.11
C ASN A 146 4.57 13.03 -11.16
N ARG A 147 5.28 12.71 -10.08
CA ARG A 147 6.04 11.47 -9.90
C ARG A 147 5.14 10.41 -9.29
N LEU A 148 5.13 9.22 -9.86
CA LEU A 148 4.39 8.08 -9.32
C LEU A 148 5.05 7.58 -8.03
N LYS A 149 4.23 7.33 -7.03
CA LYS A 149 4.63 6.80 -5.73
C LYS A 149 3.75 5.63 -5.32
N LEU A 150 4.40 4.61 -4.76
CA LEU A 150 3.78 3.46 -4.10
C LEU A 150 3.62 3.74 -2.60
N PHE A 151 2.50 3.31 -2.03
CA PHE A 151 2.20 3.40 -0.61
C PHE A 151 1.34 2.21 -0.17
N ASP A 152 0.96 2.17 1.11
CA ASP A 152 0.18 1.09 1.76
C ASP A 152 0.93 -0.24 1.80
N PHE A 153 1.70 -0.44 2.87
CA PHE A 153 2.53 -1.65 3.07
C PHE A 153 2.02 -2.55 4.20
N GLY A 154 0.76 -2.40 4.62
CA GLY A 154 0.21 -3.18 5.73
C GLY A 154 0.00 -4.67 5.42
N SER A 155 0.17 -5.07 4.15
CA SER A 155 0.21 -6.48 3.72
C SER A 155 1.61 -6.93 3.29
N ALA A 156 2.65 -6.11 3.54
CA ALA A 156 3.99 -6.43 3.09
C ALA A 156 4.57 -7.63 3.84
N THR A 157 5.27 -8.48 3.10
CA THR A 157 5.82 -9.74 3.62
C THR A 157 7.34 -9.73 3.48
N PRO A 158 8.10 -9.91 4.57
CA PRO A 158 9.57 -9.97 4.49
C PRO A 158 10.03 -11.30 3.89
N ARG A 159 11.22 -11.33 3.30
CA ARG A 159 11.81 -12.52 2.66
C ARG A 159 11.95 -13.73 3.58
N SER A 160 12.06 -13.50 4.89
CA SER A 160 12.13 -14.54 5.90
C SER A 160 10.78 -15.22 6.20
N HIS A 161 9.66 -14.63 5.78
CA HIS A 161 8.33 -15.13 6.09
C HIS A 161 7.96 -16.34 5.19
N PRO A 162 7.28 -17.37 5.71
CA PRO A 162 6.91 -18.57 4.94
C PRO A 162 6.10 -18.27 3.67
N ASP A 163 5.21 -17.28 3.71
CA ASP A 163 4.35 -16.90 2.58
C ASP A 163 5.03 -16.01 1.53
N TYR A 164 6.29 -15.59 1.73
CA TYR A 164 6.96 -14.68 0.80
C TYR A 164 6.90 -15.15 -0.66
N SER A 165 7.13 -16.44 -0.90
CA SER A 165 7.09 -17.00 -2.26
C SER A 165 5.68 -17.02 -2.87
N ASN A 166 4.64 -17.16 -2.05
CA ASN A 166 3.24 -17.08 -2.49
C ASN A 166 2.91 -15.62 -2.86
N ASP A 167 3.38 -14.68 -2.04
CA ASP A 167 3.16 -13.26 -2.23
C ASP A 167 3.91 -12.68 -3.43
N VAL A 168 5.12 -13.17 -3.73
CA VAL A 168 5.83 -12.81 -4.97
C VAL A 168 4.98 -13.16 -6.19
N ARG A 169 4.43 -14.39 -6.26
CA ARG A 169 3.58 -14.79 -7.39
C ARG A 169 2.31 -13.93 -7.49
N ARG A 170 1.70 -13.60 -6.35
CA ARG A 170 0.55 -12.71 -6.26
C ARG A 170 0.88 -11.30 -6.75
N ASP A 171 1.99 -10.73 -6.31
CA ASP A 171 2.44 -9.41 -6.73
C ASP A 171 2.80 -9.36 -8.22
N HIS A 172 3.33 -10.43 -8.83
CA HIS A 172 3.50 -10.48 -10.29
C HIS A 172 2.18 -10.35 -11.06
N PHE A 173 1.13 -11.03 -10.60
CA PHE A 173 -0.20 -10.92 -11.19
C PHE A 173 -0.75 -9.49 -11.05
N HIS A 174 -0.61 -8.92 -9.86
CA HIS A 174 -1.09 -7.58 -9.57
C HIS A 174 -0.26 -6.48 -10.26
N LEU A 175 1.04 -6.72 -10.46
CA LEU A 175 1.92 -5.87 -11.23
C LEU A 175 1.44 -5.77 -12.67
N ALA A 176 1.13 -6.91 -13.32
CA ALA A 176 0.54 -6.92 -14.66
C ALA A 176 -0.76 -6.12 -14.73
N THR A 177 -1.60 -6.24 -13.71
CA THR A 177 -2.84 -5.48 -13.59
C THR A 177 -2.59 -3.96 -13.48
N CYS A 178 -1.62 -3.55 -12.67
CA CYS A 178 -1.23 -2.15 -12.53
C CYS A 178 -0.56 -1.60 -13.80
N LEU A 179 0.29 -2.38 -14.48
CA LEU A 179 0.89 -1.99 -15.77
C LEU A 179 -0.18 -1.79 -16.85
N HIS A 180 -1.17 -2.68 -16.90
CA HIS A 180 -2.33 -2.54 -17.77
C HIS A 180 -3.08 -1.23 -17.50
N PHE A 181 -3.38 -0.93 -16.24
CA PHE A 181 -4.04 0.33 -15.86
C PHE A 181 -3.19 1.55 -16.20
N LEU A 182 -1.90 1.55 -15.88
CA LEU A 182 -1.01 2.70 -16.13
C LEU A 182 -1.00 3.10 -17.61
N LEU A 183 -1.02 2.13 -18.52
CA LEU A 183 -1.01 2.40 -19.96
C LEU A 183 -2.40 2.67 -20.56
N SER A 184 -3.45 1.99 -20.08
CA SER A 184 -4.78 2.00 -20.71
C SER A 184 -5.90 2.66 -19.91
N GLY A 185 -5.70 2.86 -18.60
CA GLY A 185 -6.71 3.37 -17.67
C GLY A 185 -7.76 2.33 -17.30
N ILE A 186 -7.61 1.09 -17.76
CA ILE A 186 -8.56 0.00 -17.52
C ILE A 186 -8.00 -0.88 -16.39
N ASP A 187 -8.76 -0.97 -15.30
CA ASP A 187 -8.55 -1.96 -14.24
C ASP A 187 -9.55 -3.11 -14.49
N PRO A 188 -9.10 -4.34 -14.74
CA PRO A 188 -9.98 -5.50 -14.92
C PRO A 188 -10.95 -5.73 -13.74
N PHE A 189 -10.59 -5.26 -12.53
CA PHE A 189 -11.40 -5.42 -11.33
C PHE A 189 -12.26 -4.19 -11.00
N ASP A 190 -12.31 -3.19 -11.89
CA ASP A 190 -13.13 -2.00 -11.67
C ASP A 190 -14.63 -2.32 -11.66
N ASN A 191 -15.38 -1.68 -10.75
CA ASN A 191 -16.84 -1.81 -10.63
C ASN A 191 -17.38 -3.22 -10.37
N ILE A 192 -16.54 -4.15 -9.90
CA ILE A 192 -16.99 -5.48 -9.49
C ILE A 192 -17.66 -5.38 -8.11
N ASN A 193 -18.90 -5.85 -8.00
CA ASN A 193 -19.70 -5.71 -6.78
C ASN A 193 -19.91 -7.04 -6.04
N SER A 194 -19.37 -8.14 -6.56
CA SER A 194 -19.61 -9.46 -5.98
C SER A 194 -18.37 -10.36 -6.05
N HIS A 195 -18.21 -11.20 -5.03
CA HIS A 195 -17.13 -12.18 -4.97
C HIS A 195 -17.11 -13.16 -6.16
N PRO A 196 -18.26 -13.70 -6.65
CA PRO A 196 -18.27 -14.56 -7.83
C PRO A 196 -17.76 -13.88 -9.10
N GLU A 197 -18.04 -12.58 -9.28
CA GLU A 197 -17.51 -11.82 -10.42
C GLU A 197 -15.99 -11.66 -10.33
N VAL A 198 -15.44 -11.39 -9.13
CA VAL A 198 -13.99 -11.34 -8.91
C VAL A 198 -13.34 -12.67 -9.31
N ILE A 199 -13.91 -13.81 -8.88
CA ILE A 199 -13.41 -15.14 -9.24
C ILE A 199 -13.44 -15.33 -10.76
N ARG A 200 -14.55 -14.94 -11.41
CA ARG A 200 -14.71 -15.08 -12.86
C ARG A 200 -13.67 -14.25 -13.62
N VAL A 201 -13.51 -12.97 -13.28
CA VAL A 201 -12.53 -12.08 -13.93
C VAL A 201 -11.11 -12.60 -13.73
N ARG A 202 -10.78 -13.00 -12.50
CA ARG A 202 -9.47 -13.60 -12.20
C ARG A 202 -9.22 -14.85 -13.05
N SER A 203 -10.21 -15.75 -13.17
CA SER A 203 -10.09 -16.95 -14.01
C SER A 203 -9.88 -16.63 -15.50
N LEU A 204 -10.50 -15.57 -16.02
CA LEU A 204 -10.26 -15.11 -17.40
C LEU A 204 -8.84 -14.59 -17.61
N LEU A 205 -8.30 -13.85 -16.63
CA LEU A 205 -6.92 -13.35 -16.66
C LEU A 205 -5.91 -14.51 -16.58
N GLU A 206 -6.10 -15.42 -15.63
CA GLU A 206 -5.22 -16.57 -15.37
C GLU A 206 -5.23 -17.59 -16.53
N SER A 207 -6.36 -17.74 -17.22
CA SER A 207 -6.46 -18.60 -18.42
C SER A 207 -5.97 -17.94 -19.71
N GLY A 208 -5.58 -16.67 -19.65
CA GLY A 208 -5.13 -15.89 -20.81
C GLY A 208 -6.22 -15.55 -21.81
N GLN A 209 -7.48 -15.54 -21.38
CA GLN A 209 -8.64 -15.20 -22.20
C GLN A 209 -8.98 -13.70 -22.16
N TRP A 210 -8.35 -12.94 -21.27
CA TRP A 210 -8.52 -11.51 -21.19
C TRP A 210 -7.69 -10.77 -22.25
N ASN A 211 -8.32 -9.86 -22.99
CA ASN A 211 -7.62 -9.07 -23.99
C ASN A 211 -6.91 -7.86 -23.35
N VAL A 212 -5.60 -7.77 -23.55
CA VAL A 212 -4.83 -6.55 -23.23
C VAL A 212 -5.37 -5.39 -24.07
N ALA A 213 -5.70 -4.28 -23.41
CA ALA A 213 -6.19 -3.09 -24.09
C ALA A 213 -5.17 -2.53 -25.10
N LYS A 214 -5.68 -1.95 -26.20
CA LYS A 214 -4.85 -1.44 -27.31
C LYS A 214 -3.72 -0.50 -26.83
N ASP A 215 -4.04 0.40 -25.91
CA ASP A 215 -3.07 1.38 -25.39
C ASP A 215 -2.00 0.75 -24.47
N ALA A 216 -2.29 -0.41 -23.89
CA ALA A 216 -1.34 -1.24 -23.15
C ALA A 216 -0.61 -2.27 -24.06
N GLY A 217 -0.91 -2.29 -25.36
CA GLY A 217 -0.43 -3.30 -26.30
C GLY A 217 1.09 -3.35 -26.44
N VAL A 218 1.79 -2.26 -26.13
CA VAL A 218 3.26 -2.22 -26.11
C VAL A 218 3.87 -3.19 -25.08
N LEU A 219 3.15 -3.51 -24.00
CA LEU A 219 3.56 -4.48 -22.98
C LEU A 219 2.66 -5.74 -22.95
N ALA A 220 1.97 -6.06 -24.05
CA ALA A 220 0.97 -7.12 -24.07
C ALA A 220 1.51 -8.47 -23.58
N ASP A 221 2.67 -8.91 -24.08
CA ASP A 221 3.27 -10.18 -23.69
C ASP A 221 3.62 -10.21 -22.19
N ILE A 222 4.18 -9.11 -21.67
CA ILE A 222 4.56 -8.99 -20.26
C ILE A 222 3.32 -9.02 -19.35
N ILE A 223 2.29 -8.27 -19.71
CA ILE A 223 1.03 -8.23 -18.95
C ILE A 223 0.37 -9.62 -18.97
N GLN A 224 0.33 -10.26 -20.15
CA GLN A 224 -0.27 -11.57 -20.32
C GLN A 224 0.48 -12.67 -19.54
N ASP A 225 1.80 -12.62 -19.54
CA ASP A 225 2.65 -13.53 -18.78
C ASP A 225 2.50 -13.33 -17.27
N GLY A 226 2.31 -12.09 -16.80
CA GLY A 226 2.03 -11.82 -15.39
C GLY A 226 0.68 -12.34 -14.93
N TRP A 227 -0.37 -12.16 -15.73
CA TRP A 227 -1.70 -12.71 -15.41
C TRP A 227 -1.74 -14.23 -15.42
N THR A 228 -1.01 -14.87 -16.34
CA THR A 228 -0.97 -16.34 -16.46
C THR A 228 0.06 -17.00 -15.54
N GLY A 229 0.75 -16.23 -14.71
CA GLY A 229 1.77 -16.71 -13.77
C GLY A 229 3.11 -17.10 -14.40
N ARG A 230 3.29 -16.89 -15.71
CA ARG A 230 4.54 -17.20 -16.43
C ARG A 230 5.72 -16.32 -16.03
N THR A 231 5.49 -15.15 -15.42
CA THR A 231 6.56 -14.31 -14.87
C THR A 231 6.95 -14.64 -13.43
N GLY A 232 6.24 -15.55 -12.74
CA GLY A 232 6.44 -15.80 -11.30
C GLY A 232 7.79 -16.42 -10.91
N SER A 233 8.64 -16.78 -11.88
CA SER A 233 10.02 -17.23 -11.68
C SER A 233 11.07 -16.15 -11.89
N LEU A 234 10.69 -14.98 -12.42
CA LEU A 234 11.58 -13.84 -12.62
C LEU A 234 11.61 -12.99 -11.36
N SER A 235 12.75 -12.36 -11.08
CA SER A 235 12.79 -11.24 -10.15
C SER A 235 12.06 -10.02 -10.72
N PHE A 236 11.61 -9.12 -9.85
CA PHE A 236 11.04 -7.85 -10.29
C PHE A 236 12.08 -6.98 -11.01
N HIS A 237 13.35 -7.08 -10.61
CA HIS A 237 14.44 -6.42 -11.32
C HIS A 237 14.59 -6.91 -12.77
N GLU A 238 14.61 -8.22 -13.02
CA GLU A 238 14.70 -8.77 -14.39
C GLU A 238 13.50 -8.36 -15.25
N LEU A 239 12.30 -8.31 -14.66
CA LEU A 239 11.11 -7.85 -15.35
C LEU A 239 11.21 -6.35 -15.71
N SER A 240 11.74 -5.54 -14.79
CA SER A 240 12.00 -4.12 -15.02
C SER A 240 12.94 -3.90 -16.21
N GLU A 241 14.06 -4.64 -16.29
CA GLU A 241 14.99 -4.55 -17.42
C GLU A 241 14.33 -4.87 -18.77
N ARG A 242 13.45 -5.88 -18.81
CA ARG A 242 12.67 -6.21 -20.02
C ARG A 242 11.75 -5.08 -20.44
N VAL A 243 11.05 -4.46 -19.50
CA VAL A 243 10.15 -3.33 -19.80
C VAL A 243 10.94 -2.11 -20.25
N ILE A 244 12.08 -1.80 -19.61
CA ILE A 244 12.98 -0.72 -20.02
C ILE A 244 13.47 -0.93 -21.46
N HIS A 245 13.81 -2.17 -21.83
CA HIS A 245 14.21 -2.48 -23.20
C HIS A 245 13.11 -2.19 -24.23
N ILE A 246 11.85 -2.46 -23.88
CA ILE A 246 10.68 -2.24 -24.77
C ILE A 246 10.28 -0.76 -24.85
N LEU A 247 10.19 -0.07 -23.71
CA LEU A 247 9.72 1.30 -23.64
C LEU A 247 10.82 2.35 -23.92
N GLY A 248 12.09 1.93 -23.85
CA GLY A 248 13.24 2.82 -23.78
C GLY A 248 13.47 3.35 -22.36
N SER A 249 14.60 4.02 -22.14
CA SER A 249 14.84 4.72 -20.88
C SER A 249 13.90 5.91 -20.74
N ALA A 250 13.54 6.24 -19.49
CA ALA A 250 12.81 7.48 -19.22
C ALA A 250 13.59 8.68 -19.77
N ASP A 251 12.89 9.61 -20.39
CA ASP A 251 13.44 10.88 -20.85
C ASP A 251 14.00 11.65 -19.62
N PRO A 252 15.25 12.17 -19.65
CA PRO A 252 15.91 12.80 -18.52
C PRO A 252 15.29 14.12 -18.01
N ASP A 253 14.10 14.51 -18.49
CA ASP A 253 13.22 15.48 -17.82
C ASP A 253 12.68 14.88 -16.50
N CYS A 254 13.60 14.46 -15.65
CA CYS A 254 13.35 14.01 -14.31
C CYS A 254 12.96 15.25 -13.52
N VAL A 255 11.66 15.42 -13.27
CA VAL A 255 11.19 16.48 -12.38
C VAL A 255 11.88 16.27 -11.05
N PRO A 256 12.68 17.24 -10.55
CA PRO A 256 13.42 17.07 -9.31
C PRO A 256 12.47 16.64 -8.20
N ALA A 257 12.92 15.71 -7.35
CA ALA A 257 12.18 15.42 -6.13
C ALA A 257 12.00 16.72 -5.32
N PRO A 258 10.92 16.87 -4.55
CA PRO A 258 10.77 18.00 -3.65
C PRO A 258 12.01 18.14 -2.75
N PRO A 259 12.50 19.36 -2.51
CA PRO A 259 13.67 19.58 -1.66
C PRO A 259 13.37 19.10 -0.23
N ASP A 260 14.40 18.69 0.52
CA ASP A 260 14.20 18.22 1.90
C ASP A 260 13.51 19.26 2.81
N SER A 261 13.72 20.55 2.55
CA SER A 261 13.03 21.64 3.24
C SER A 261 11.50 21.58 3.13
N PHE A 262 10.97 21.01 2.04
CA PHE A 262 9.54 20.75 1.90
C PHE A 262 9.07 19.71 2.92
N TYR A 263 9.82 18.61 3.07
CA TYR A 263 9.48 17.53 4.00
C TYR A 263 9.71 17.94 5.46
N GLU A 264 10.74 18.72 5.76
CA GLU A 264 10.97 19.31 7.09
C GLU A 264 9.78 20.18 7.55
N LEU A 265 9.20 20.94 6.62
CA LEU A 265 7.99 21.73 6.88
C LEU A 265 6.78 20.85 7.20
N LEU A 266 6.58 19.76 6.43
CA LEU A 266 5.49 18.81 6.70
C LEU A 266 5.66 18.14 8.06
N GLU A 267 6.88 17.71 8.41
CA GLU A 267 7.16 17.12 9.72
C GLU A 267 6.93 18.10 10.87
N SER A 268 7.26 19.39 10.70
CA SER A 268 6.95 20.40 11.72
C SER A 268 5.45 20.47 12.00
N ARG A 269 4.63 20.44 10.94
CA ARG A 269 3.17 20.45 11.05
C ARG A 269 2.63 19.20 11.74
N CYS A 270 3.20 18.02 11.45
CA CYS A 270 2.88 16.78 12.18
C CYS A 270 3.17 16.92 13.69
N ARG A 271 4.36 17.43 14.05
CA ARG A 271 4.75 17.63 15.45
C ARG A 271 3.86 18.65 16.16
N ASP A 272 3.56 19.76 15.51
CA ASP A 272 2.68 20.80 16.08
C ASP A 272 1.26 20.28 16.29
N TRP A 273 0.75 19.44 15.38
CA TRP A 273 -0.54 18.79 15.57
C TRP A 273 -0.53 17.81 16.75
N LEU A 274 0.50 16.96 16.84
CA LEU A 274 0.64 15.98 17.94
C LEU A 274 0.66 16.63 19.32
N ARG A 275 1.29 17.81 19.47
CA ARG A 275 1.28 18.55 20.75
C ARG A 275 -0.13 18.92 21.24
N ASN A 276 -1.08 19.04 20.31
CA ASN A 276 -2.46 19.42 20.61
C ASN A 276 -3.41 18.21 20.62
N ALA A 277 -2.98 17.05 20.13
CA ALA A 277 -3.78 15.85 20.05
C ALA A 277 -3.93 15.20 21.45
N SER A 278 -5.14 14.80 21.81
CA SER A 278 -5.43 14.12 23.07
C SER A 278 -5.53 12.60 22.86
N ARG A 279 -4.79 11.82 23.64
CA ARG A 279 -4.83 10.36 23.63
C ARG A 279 -6.16 9.84 24.19
N ASP A 280 -6.70 8.78 23.58
CA ASP A 280 -7.88 8.10 24.14
C ASP A 280 -7.44 7.24 25.33
N PRO A 281 -7.96 7.47 26.55
CA PRO A 281 -7.58 6.68 27.73
C PRO A 281 -8.03 5.22 27.66
N ASN A 282 -8.93 4.86 26.73
CA ASN A 282 -9.36 3.48 26.54
C ASN A 282 -8.50 2.74 25.50
N TRP A 283 -7.61 3.45 24.81
CA TRP A 283 -6.66 2.85 23.89
C TRP A 283 -5.72 1.91 24.62
N LYS A 284 -5.47 0.74 24.02
CA LYS A 284 -4.51 -0.24 24.52
C LYS A 284 -3.42 -0.40 23.49
N GLY A 285 -2.17 -0.48 23.93
CA GLY A 285 -1.08 -0.91 23.04
C GLY A 285 -1.30 -2.36 22.58
N ALA A 286 -0.63 -2.78 21.51
CA ALA A 286 -0.81 -4.13 20.95
C ALA A 286 -0.65 -5.24 22.01
N ASP A 287 0.42 -5.19 22.82
CA ASP A 287 0.67 -6.18 23.88
C ASP A 287 -0.42 -6.18 24.97
N GLU A 288 -0.88 -5.00 25.39
CA GLU A 288 -1.96 -4.86 26.36
C GLU A 288 -3.29 -5.38 25.80
N TYR A 289 -3.55 -5.15 24.52
CA TYR A 289 -4.75 -5.63 23.84
C TYR A 289 -4.75 -7.16 23.71
N VAL A 290 -3.61 -7.76 23.35
CA VAL A 290 -3.45 -9.23 23.32
C VAL A 290 -3.72 -9.85 24.69
N LEU A 291 -3.18 -9.26 25.76
CA LEU A 291 -3.45 -9.72 27.12
C LEU A 291 -4.94 -9.60 27.48
N ALA A 292 -5.61 -8.53 27.05
CA ALA A 292 -7.05 -8.37 27.25
C ALA A 292 -7.84 -9.46 26.51
N CYS A 293 -7.53 -9.74 25.24
CA CYS A 293 -8.17 -10.83 24.47
C CYS A 293 -7.98 -12.20 25.14
N ARG A 294 -6.75 -12.53 25.57
CA ARG A 294 -6.47 -13.79 26.28
C ARG A 294 -7.27 -13.92 27.57
N SER A 295 -7.49 -12.82 28.30
CA SER A 295 -8.24 -12.84 29.55
C SER A 295 -9.71 -13.24 29.39
N VAL A 296 -10.27 -13.08 28.18
CA VAL A 296 -11.66 -13.50 27.85
C VAL A 296 -11.71 -14.82 27.07
N GLY A 297 -10.58 -15.53 26.96
CA GLY A 297 -10.50 -16.83 26.29
C GLY A 297 -10.23 -16.78 24.78
N HIS A 298 -9.85 -15.62 24.24
CA HIS A 298 -9.44 -15.47 22.85
C HIS A 298 -7.91 -15.50 22.73
N ASP A 299 -7.35 -16.68 22.45
CA ASP A 299 -5.91 -16.86 22.29
C ASP A 299 -5.57 -16.88 20.79
N VAL A 300 -4.91 -15.81 20.34
CA VAL A 300 -4.43 -15.66 18.96
C VAL A 300 -2.91 -15.64 19.00
N ASP A 301 -2.30 -16.46 18.16
CA ASP A 301 -0.87 -16.38 17.90
C ASP A 301 -0.61 -15.32 16.83
N LEU A 302 -0.12 -14.16 17.25
CA LEU A 302 0.23 -13.08 16.32
C LEU A 302 1.42 -13.42 15.44
N ASP A 303 2.26 -14.39 15.84
CA ASP A 303 3.41 -14.78 15.04
C ASP A 303 2.99 -15.55 13.78
N GLU A 304 1.77 -16.11 13.74
CA GLU A 304 1.19 -16.62 12.48
C GLU A 304 0.86 -15.50 11.49
N TRP A 305 0.66 -14.28 11.96
CA TRP A 305 0.24 -13.14 11.14
C TRP A 305 1.40 -12.20 10.78
N ARG A 306 2.52 -12.27 11.50
CA ARG A 306 3.71 -11.42 11.36
C ARG A 306 4.71 -11.97 10.35
#